data_AF-A0A0C2ZQK5-F1
#
_entry.id   AF-A0A0C2ZQK5-F1
#
_cell.length_a   1.000
_cell.length_b   1.000
_cell.length_c   1.000
_cell.angle_alpha   90.00
_cell.angle_beta   90.00
_cell.angle_gamma   90.00
#
_symmetry.space_group_name_H-M   'P 1'
#
loop_
_entity.id
_entity.type
_entity.pdbx_description
1 polymer ?
#
loop_
_entity_poly.entity_id
_entity_poly.type
_entity_poly.pdbx_seq_one_letter_code
_entity_poly.pdbx_strand_id
1 'polypeptide(L)'
;MAPALTPVAPTSMRRDATQQQHSAGPVHLRCRLDEHINRFYPNHQPAAPEHLRAMLYMLGATEDTLLDYLERYNRGWDRIIASCPNGRIPTLGEKPQLDDPDVLYCRIPDSILAIRIWSGGMERHRQYCFDFFDVVERGAMNPPMVT
;
A
#
# COMPACT_ATOMS: atom_id res chain seq x y z
N MET A 1 28.64 58.95 -53.29
CA MET A 1 28.17 59.11 -51.90
C MET A 1 27.29 57.92 -51.57
N ALA A 2 27.78 57.01 -50.72
CA ALA A 2 26.93 56.05 -50.01
C ALA A 2 26.51 56.69 -48.67
N PRO A 3 25.42 56.20 -48.05
CA PRO A 3 25.68 55.39 -46.88
C PRO A 3 24.93 54.06 -46.90
N ALA A 4 25.67 53.05 -46.45
CA ALA A 4 25.19 51.74 -46.06
C ALA A 4 24.26 51.84 -44.86
N LEU A 5 23.15 51.10 -44.90
CA LEU A 5 22.33 50.83 -43.72
C LEU A 5 22.66 49.44 -43.19
N THR A 6 22.84 49.40 -41.88
CA THR A 6 23.54 48.44 -41.03
C THR A 6 22.90 47.04 -40.93
N PRO A 7 23.70 45.98 -40.70
CA PRO A 7 23.18 44.65 -40.36
C PRO A 7 22.63 44.64 -38.93
N VAL A 8 21.41 44.13 -38.77
CA VAL A 8 20.77 43.91 -37.46
C VAL A 8 21.38 42.66 -36.83
N ALA A 9 21.98 42.82 -35.65
CA ALA A 9 22.58 41.75 -34.87
C ALA A 9 21.54 40.68 -34.44
N PRO A 10 21.93 39.40 -34.31
CA PRO A 10 21.02 38.35 -33.88
C PRO A 10 20.63 38.57 -32.41
N THR A 11 19.33 38.68 -32.16
CA THR A 11 18.75 38.67 -30.82
C THR A 11 19.10 37.35 -30.16
N SER A 12 20.03 37.42 -29.20
CA SER A 12 20.33 36.39 -28.22
C SER A 12 19.05 36.01 -27.48
N MET A 13 18.37 34.96 -27.93
CA MET A 13 17.35 34.30 -27.13
C MET A 13 18.07 33.52 -26.04
N ARG A 14 18.27 34.23 -24.94
CA ARG A 14 18.72 33.73 -23.65
C ARG A 14 17.87 32.52 -23.28
N ARG A 15 18.54 31.38 -23.11
CA ARG A 15 17.99 30.15 -22.57
C ARG A 15 17.52 30.41 -21.15
N ASP A 16 16.23 30.60 -20.95
CA ASP A 16 15.61 30.37 -19.64
C ASP A 16 15.24 28.90 -19.55
N ALA A 17 16.29 28.07 -19.49
CA ALA A 17 16.15 26.77 -18.86
C ALA A 17 16.01 27.05 -17.36
N THR A 18 14.78 27.05 -16.88
CA THR A 18 14.47 26.89 -15.46
C THR A 18 14.97 25.51 -15.03
N GLN A 19 16.28 25.39 -14.82
CA GLN A 19 16.84 24.41 -13.92
C GLN A 19 16.29 24.75 -12.54
N GLN A 20 15.17 24.13 -12.17
CA GLN A 20 14.84 23.92 -10.77
C GLN A 20 16.02 23.16 -10.17
N GLN A 21 16.91 23.92 -9.52
CA GLN A 21 17.90 23.39 -8.62
C GLN A 21 17.15 22.66 -7.51
N HIS A 22 16.96 21.35 -7.70
CA HIS A 22 16.60 20.47 -6.61
C HIS A 22 17.81 20.39 -5.69
N SER A 23 17.77 21.18 -4.61
CA SER A 23 18.69 21.07 -3.49
C SER A 23 18.77 19.61 -3.05
N ALA A 24 19.98 19.05 -3.08
CA ALA A 24 20.33 17.70 -2.66
C ALA A 24 20.24 17.53 -1.13
N GLY A 25 19.03 17.70 -0.58
CA GLY A 25 18.69 17.17 0.74
C GLY A 25 18.34 15.69 0.66
N PRO A 26 18.43 14.93 1.76
CA PRO A 26 17.99 13.53 1.76
C PRO A 26 16.52 13.45 1.35
N VAL A 27 16.25 12.83 0.20
CA VAL A 27 14.90 12.62 -0.31
C VAL A 27 14.15 11.69 0.65
N HIS A 28 13.17 12.23 1.36
CA HIS A 28 12.35 11.47 2.29
C HIS A 28 11.19 10.80 1.54
N LEU A 29 11.33 9.51 1.26
CA LEU A 29 10.31 8.72 0.57
C LEU A 29 9.23 8.28 1.55
N ARG A 30 7.98 8.64 1.29
CA ARG A 30 6.81 8.24 2.09
C ARG A 30 5.82 7.43 1.27
N CYS A 31 5.54 6.22 1.72
CA CYS A 31 4.58 5.29 1.12
C CYS A 31 3.17 5.51 1.70
N ARG A 32 2.19 5.86 0.87
CA ARG A 32 0.79 6.03 1.31
C ARG A 32 0.16 4.73 1.79
N LEU A 33 0.56 3.59 1.21
CA LEU A 33 0.09 2.28 1.68
C LEU A 33 0.53 2.03 3.13
N ASP A 34 1.80 2.27 3.46
CA ASP A 34 2.30 2.04 4.82
C ASP A 34 1.62 2.95 5.84
N GLU A 35 1.45 4.23 5.50
CA GLU A 35 0.68 5.17 6.33
C GLU A 35 -0.76 4.68 6.56
N HIS A 36 -1.36 4.07 5.54
CA HIS A 36 -2.70 3.53 5.62
C HIS A 36 -2.76 2.27 6.50
N ILE A 37 -1.89 1.28 6.26
CA ILE A 37 -1.83 0.03 7.04
C ILE A 37 -1.56 0.33 8.52
N ASN A 38 -0.64 1.25 8.81
CA ASN A 38 -0.27 1.60 10.18
C ASN A 38 -1.44 2.15 11.02
N ARG A 39 -2.49 2.71 10.39
CA ARG A 39 -3.71 3.14 11.10
C ARG A 39 -4.53 1.98 11.64
N PHE A 40 -4.47 0.82 10.99
CA PHE A 40 -5.24 -0.37 11.36
C PHE A 40 -4.42 -1.40 12.12
N TYR A 41 -3.10 -1.40 11.92
CA TYR A 41 -2.18 -2.37 12.49
C TYR A 41 -0.99 -1.61 13.10
N PRO A 42 -1.06 -1.21 14.38
CA PRO A 42 -0.04 -0.36 15.01
C PRO A 42 1.35 -1.02 15.14
N ASN A 43 1.42 -2.34 14.93
CA ASN A 43 2.68 -3.08 14.92
C ASN A 43 3.27 -3.23 13.50
N HIS A 44 2.60 -2.69 12.47
CA HIS A 44 3.10 -2.69 11.10
C HIS A 44 4.43 -1.96 11.04
N GLN A 45 5.41 -2.56 10.36
CA GLN A 45 6.68 -1.93 10.09
C GLN A 45 6.64 -1.38 8.66
N PRO A 46 6.66 -0.04 8.48
CA PRO A 46 6.73 0.55 7.15
C PRO A 46 7.93 0.04 6.36
N ALA A 47 7.81 0.05 5.03
CA ALA A 47 8.96 -0.27 4.19
C ALA A 47 10.12 0.69 4.48
N ALA A 48 11.32 0.13 4.64
CA ALA A 48 12.54 0.93 4.76
C ALA A 48 12.71 1.82 3.51
N PRO A 49 13.17 3.08 3.65
CA PRO A 49 13.30 4.01 2.53
C PRO A 49 14.13 3.46 1.36
N GLU A 50 15.13 2.63 1.66
CA GLU A 50 16.03 2.00 0.69
C GLU A 50 15.29 0.95 -0.14
N HIS A 51 14.40 0.17 0.49
CA HIS A 51 13.57 -0.81 -0.21
C HIS A 51 12.53 -0.13 -1.10
N LEU A 52 11.91 0.96 -0.63
CA LEU A 52 10.99 1.74 -1.44
C LEU A 52 11.71 2.36 -2.65
N ARG A 53 12.90 2.92 -2.45
CA ARG A 53 13.74 3.43 -3.56
C ARG A 53 14.07 2.33 -4.56
N ALA A 54 14.56 1.18 -4.09
CA ALA A 54 14.90 0.04 -4.95
C ALA A 54 13.69 -0.45 -5.76
N MET A 55 12.52 -0.52 -5.14
CA MET A 55 11.27 -0.86 -5.83
C MET A 55 10.93 0.15 -6.93
N LEU A 56 11.04 1.45 -6.67
CA LEU A 56 10.79 2.48 -7.68
C LEU A 56 11.79 2.40 -8.84
N TYR A 57 13.06 2.08 -8.57
CA TYR A 57 14.06 1.80 -9.62
C TYR A 57 13.72 0.58 -10.46
N MET A 58 13.25 -0.50 -9.85
CA MET A 58 12.74 -1.66 -10.60
C MET A 58 11.54 -1.31 -11.49
N LEU A 59 10.75 -0.30 -11.12
CA LEU A 59 9.64 0.23 -11.94
C LEU A 59 10.09 1.21 -13.03
N GLY A 60 11.39 1.50 -13.14
CA GLY A 60 11.97 2.37 -14.16
C GLY A 60 12.25 3.80 -13.71
N ALA A 61 12.14 4.11 -12.42
CA ALA A 61 12.57 5.40 -11.91
C ALA A 61 14.11 5.54 -11.98
N THR A 62 14.55 6.78 -12.09
CA THR A 62 15.93 7.23 -11.89
C THR A 62 15.97 8.14 -10.67
N GLU A 63 17.14 8.56 -10.19
CA GLU A 63 17.20 9.53 -9.07
C GLU A 63 16.45 10.82 -9.42
N ASP A 64 16.56 11.30 -10.67
CA ASP A 64 15.89 12.51 -11.15
C ASP A 64 14.36 12.38 -11.25
N THR A 65 13.84 11.15 -11.41
CA THR A 65 12.40 10.89 -11.60
C THR A 65 11.76 10.20 -10.40
N LEU A 66 12.52 10.00 -9.31
CA LEU A 66 12.12 9.19 -8.16
C LEU A 66 10.85 9.72 -7.48
N LEU A 67 10.73 11.05 -7.33
CA LEU A 67 9.58 11.68 -6.70
C LEU A 67 8.31 11.56 -7.55
N ASP A 68 8.42 11.71 -8.87
CA ASP A 68 7.27 11.58 -9.78
C ASP A 68 6.73 10.14 -9.80
N TYR A 69 7.64 9.16 -9.78
CA TYR A 69 7.28 7.75 -9.66
C TYR A 69 6.63 7.46 -8.31
N LEU A 70 7.16 8.01 -7.21
CA LEU A 70 6.56 7.87 -5.89
C LEU A 70 5.15 8.46 -5.85
N GLU A 71 4.94 9.65 -6.42
CA GLU A 71 3.64 10.30 -6.47
C GLU A 71 2.64 9.46 -7.27
N ARG A 72 3.05 8.95 -8.44
CA ARG A 72 2.22 8.05 -9.26
C ARG A 72 1.87 6.75 -8.52
N TYR A 73 2.84 6.17 -7.83
CA TYR A 73 2.66 4.97 -7.01
C TYR A 73 1.64 5.23 -5.88
N ASN A 74 1.80 6.32 -5.15
CA ASN A 74 0.90 6.73 -4.08
C ASN A 74 -0.53 7.00 -4.60
N ARG A 75 -0.70 7.69 -5.73
CA ARG A 75 -2.02 7.84 -6.38
C ARG A 75 -2.65 6.52 -6.81
N GLY A 76 -1.83 5.49 -7.07
CA GLY A 76 -2.31 4.13 -7.32
C GLY A 76 -2.98 3.55 -6.08
N TRP A 77 -2.29 3.63 -4.93
CA TRP A 77 -2.81 3.16 -3.65
C TRP A 77 -4.02 3.94 -3.17
N ASP A 78 -4.02 5.27 -3.31
CA ASP A 78 -5.17 6.10 -2.93
C ASP A 78 -6.45 5.66 -3.67
N ARG A 79 -6.33 5.31 -4.96
CA ARG A 79 -7.44 4.78 -5.75
C ARG A 79 -7.91 3.41 -5.27
N ILE A 80 -6.98 2.51 -4.96
CA ILE A 80 -7.31 1.17 -4.44
C ILE A 80 -8.02 1.30 -3.09
N ILE A 81 -7.45 2.05 -2.15
CA ILE A 81 -8.01 2.29 -0.82
C ILE A 81 -9.40 2.90 -0.91
N ALA A 82 -9.60 3.90 -1.78
CA ALA A 82 -10.91 4.53 -1.98
C ALA A 82 -11.98 3.57 -2.53
N SER A 83 -11.57 2.51 -3.25
CA SER A 83 -12.48 1.48 -3.75
C SER A 83 -12.84 0.41 -2.72
N CYS A 84 -12.15 0.36 -1.58
CA CYS A 84 -12.38 -0.63 -0.54
C CYS A 84 -13.47 -0.18 0.45
N PRO A 85 -14.38 -1.07 0.87
CA PRO A 85 -15.34 -0.79 1.94
C PRO A 85 -14.63 -0.29 3.21
N ASN A 86 -15.09 0.83 3.76
CA ASN A 86 -14.50 1.50 4.93
C ASN A 86 -13.01 1.84 4.79
N GLY A 87 -12.50 1.90 3.56
CA GLY A 87 -11.09 2.08 3.26
C GLY A 87 -10.21 0.90 3.65
N ARG A 88 -10.75 -0.22 4.14
CA ARG A 88 -9.94 -1.36 4.58
C ARG A 88 -9.56 -2.23 3.39
N ILE A 89 -8.27 -2.35 3.13
CA ILE A 89 -7.75 -3.30 2.14
C ILE A 89 -8.07 -4.72 2.65
N PRO A 90 -8.79 -5.55 1.87
CA PRO A 90 -9.11 -6.91 2.26
C PRO A 90 -7.81 -7.69 2.54
N THR A 91 -7.59 -8.07 3.79
CA THR A 91 -6.43 -8.85 4.17
C THR A 91 -6.78 -10.33 4.06
N LEU A 92 -6.03 -11.05 3.24
CA LEU A 92 -6.26 -12.49 3.05
C LEU A 92 -6.09 -13.22 4.39
N GLY A 93 -7.08 -14.02 4.74
CA GLY A 93 -7.10 -14.80 5.98
C GLY A 93 -7.29 -13.99 7.27
N GLU A 94 -7.68 -12.71 7.21
CA GLU A 94 -8.07 -11.97 8.42
C GLU A 94 -9.14 -12.76 9.18
N LYS A 95 -8.89 -13.03 10.46
CA LYS A 95 -9.86 -13.73 11.30
C LYS A 95 -11.12 -12.86 11.42
N PRO A 96 -12.32 -13.44 11.29
CA PRO A 96 -13.55 -12.67 11.33
C PRO A 96 -13.76 -12.11 12.73
N GLN A 97 -14.48 -10.99 12.78
CA GLN A 97 -14.92 -10.43 14.04
C GLN A 97 -15.92 -11.37 14.73
N LEU A 98 -16.13 -11.12 16.02
CA LEU A 98 -17.14 -11.82 16.77
C LEU A 98 -18.53 -11.47 16.20
N ASP A 99 -19.36 -12.48 15.98
CA ASP A 99 -20.72 -12.37 15.41
C ASP A 99 -20.76 -11.82 13.96
N ASP A 100 -19.67 -11.98 13.20
CA ASP A 100 -19.63 -11.68 11.78
C ASP A 100 -20.64 -12.57 11.01
N PRO A 101 -21.62 -11.97 10.31
CA PRO A 101 -22.71 -12.71 9.67
C PRO A 101 -22.25 -13.62 8.52
N ASP A 102 -21.06 -13.37 7.96
CA ASP A 102 -20.52 -14.15 6.85
C ASP A 102 -19.71 -15.38 7.33
N VAL A 103 -19.75 -15.67 8.64
CA VAL A 103 -19.09 -16.83 9.26
C VAL A 103 -20.06 -17.97 9.47
N LEU A 104 -19.71 -19.14 8.94
CA LEU A 104 -20.40 -20.38 9.25
C LEU A 104 -19.85 -20.99 10.54
N TYR A 105 -20.74 -21.27 11.50
CA TYR A 105 -20.40 -21.95 12.75
C TYR A 105 -20.89 -23.40 12.72
N CYS A 106 -19.95 -24.35 12.80
CA CYS A 106 -20.25 -25.77 12.96
C CYS A 106 -19.99 -26.18 14.42
N ARG A 107 -21.06 -26.42 15.18
CA ARG A 107 -20.95 -26.89 16.58
C ARG A 107 -20.41 -28.31 16.62
N ILE A 108 -19.41 -28.54 17.48
CA ILE A 108 -18.93 -29.88 17.79
C ILE A 108 -19.79 -30.44 18.94
N PRO A 109 -20.44 -31.60 18.78
CA PRO A 109 -21.24 -32.21 19.85
C PRO A 109 -20.42 -32.42 21.12
N ASP A 110 -21.05 -32.20 22.27
CA ASP A 110 -20.48 -32.40 23.61
C ASP A 110 -19.14 -31.66 23.86
N SER A 111 -18.89 -30.57 23.14
CA SER A 111 -17.68 -29.77 23.24
C SER A 111 -17.98 -28.28 23.40
N ILE A 112 -17.09 -27.58 24.12
CA ILE A 112 -17.08 -26.12 24.17
C ILE A 112 -16.56 -25.47 22.89
N LEU A 113 -16.11 -26.27 21.91
CA LEU A 113 -15.56 -25.78 20.66
C LEU A 113 -16.59 -25.78 19.53
N ALA A 114 -16.41 -24.84 18.62
CA ALA A 114 -17.02 -24.81 17.29
C ALA A 114 -15.93 -24.64 16.23
N ILE A 115 -16.19 -25.11 15.02
CA ILE A 115 -15.39 -24.77 13.84
C ILE A 115 -16.03 -23.54 13.21
N ARG A 116 -15.26 -22.46 13.04
CA ARG A 116 -15.67 -21.31 12.22
C ARG A 116 -15.11 -21.47 10.83
N ILE A 117 -15.91 -21.16 9.81
CA ILE A 117 -15.49 -21.17 8.40
C ILE A 117 -15.88 -19.83 7.79
N TRP A 118 -14.95 -19.18 7.10
CA TRP A 118 -15.18 -17.88 6.45
C TRP A 118 -14.37 -17.75 5.17
N SER A 119 -14.74 -16.79 4.31
CA SER A 119 -14.11 -16.63 2.99
C SER A 119 -12.62 -16.27 3.05
N GLY A 120 -12.20 -15.53 4.09
CA GLY A 120 -10.83 -15.02 4.23
C GLY A 120 -10.35 -14.21 3.03
N GLY A 121 -11.25 -13.62 2.24
CA GLY A 121 -10.92 -12.93 0.98
C GLY A 121 -10.55 -13.87 -0.19
N MET A 122 -10.76 -15.19 -0.06
CA MET A 122 -10.38 -16.22 -1.03
C MET A 122 -11.57 -16.88 -1.74
N GLU A 123 -12.78 -16.34 -1.59
CA GLU A 123 -14.03 -16.89 -2.16
C GLU A 123 -13.90 -17.14 -3.68
N ARG A 124 -13.30 -16.20 -4.43
CA ARG A 124 -13.09 -16.33 -5.88
C ARG A 124 -12.24 -17.54 -6.28
N HIS A 125 -11.45 -18.06 -5.35
CA HIS A 125 -10.61 -19.25 -5.52
C HIS A 125 -11.25 -20.52 -4.94
N ARG A 126 -12.49 -20.42 -4.42
CA ARG A 126 -13.19 -21.51 -3.72
C ARG A 126 -12.39 -22.07 -2.54
N GLN A 127 -11.61 -21.22 -1.89
CA GLN A 127 -10.86 -21.55 -0.68
C GLN A 127 -11.44 -20.77 0.49
N TYR A 128 -11.47 -21.42 1.64
CA TYR A 128 -12.02 -20.88 2.88
C TYR A 128 -11.01 -21.08 4.00
N CYS A 129 -11.00 -20.14 4.94
CA CYS A 129 -10.27 -20.27 6.19
C CYS A 129 -11.14 -20.96 7.23
N PHE A 130 -10.51 -21.68 8.16
CA PHE A 130 -11.20 -22.20 9.32
C PHE A 130 -10.32 -22.12 10.58
N ASP A 131 -10.96 -22.03 11.74
CA ASP A 131 -10.32 -22.16 13.04
C ASP A 131 -11.23 -22.89 14.05
N PHE A 132 -10.64 -23.30 15.17
CA PHE A 132 -11.39 -23.71 16.35
C PHE A 132 -11.72 -22.47 17.18
N PHE A 133 -12.94 -22.41 17.67
CA PHE A 133 -13.45 -21.29 18.43
C PHE A 133 -14.09 -21.79 19.73
N ASP A 134 -13.64 -21.25 20.86
CA ASP A 134 -14.26 -21.50 22.15
C ASP A 134 -15.56 -20.70 22.24
N VAL A 135 -16.70 -21.40 22.34
CA VAL A 135 -18.02 -20.76 22.37
C VAL A 135 -18.38 -20.16 23.72
N VAL A 136 -17.65 -20.53 24.79
CA VAL A 136 -17.85 -20.00 26.14
C VAL A 136 -17.01 -18.74 26.31
N GLU A 137 -15.71 -18.83 26.04
CA GLU A 137 -14.77 -17.70 26.14
C GLU A 137 -14.86 -16.75 24.94
N ARG A 138 -15.59 -17.14 23.88
CA ARG A 138 -15.82 -16.38 22.65
C ARG A 138 -14.51 -15.98 21.94
N GLY A 139 -13.54 -16.88 21.94
CA GLY A 139 -12.19 -16.65 21.42
C GLY A 139 -11.73 -17.70 20.42
N ALA A 140 -10.91 -17.29 19.45
CA ALA A 140 -10.25 -18.23 18.55
C ALA A 140 -9.17 -19.01 19.30
N MET A 141 -9.23 -20.33 19.24
CA MET A 141 -8.24 -21.23 19.81
C MET A 141 -7.14 -21.46 18.79
N ASN A 142 -5.97 -20.85 19.02
CA ASN A 142 -4.76 -21.27 18.33
C ASN A 142 -4.28 -22.58 18.98
N PRO A 143 -4.00 -23.65 18.21
CA PRO A 143 -3.39 -24.82 18.80
C PRO A 143 -2.06 -24.42 19.47
N PRO A 144 -1.68 -25.07 20.60
CA PRO A 144 -0.38 -24.83 21.19
C PRO A 144 0.70 -25.08 20.13
N MET A 145 1.62 -24.12 19.96
CA MET A 145 2.80 -24.35 19.13
C MET A 145 3.57 -25.51 19.76
N VAL A 146 3.70 -26.61 19.04
CA VAL A 146 4.60 -27.70 19.43
C VAL A 146 6.01 -27.15 19.24
N THR A 147 6.64 -26.74 20.34
CA THR A 147 8.06 -26.38 20.42
C THR A 147 8.92 -27.64 20.48
#